data_AF-A0A497Q1M2-F1
#
_entry.id   AF-A0A497Q1M2-F1
#
_cell.length_a   1.000
_cell.length_b   1.000
_cell.length_c   1.000
_cell.angle_alpha   90.00
_cell.angle_beta   90.00
_cell.angle_gamma   90.00
#
_symmetry.space_group_name_H-M   'P 1'
#
loop_
_entity.id
_entity.type
_entity.pdbx_description
1 polymer ?
#
loop_
_entity_poly.entity_id
_entity_poly.type
_entity_poly.pdbx_seq_one_letter_code
_entity_poly.pdbx_strand_id
1 'polypeptide(L)'
;MRNEVIELVIRMDKEPELASEEEVRDARSKATAALVHYLETYKSDKTSDSKHALMGPVGKLLPRITTTGDINWESVKGYVLSIHKNLQAPRGVSPDAAIRLDEAVAALEHLRTLLPPTKWLKTVEDIDDEVFFGLYKGHLIGQRKGIQKKFHEWLKANSSLDEVNALLPEDEQYASIEDIEDPFSVPDELGGILKRYWDYYKKKKKEGKK
;
A
#
# COMPACT_ATOMS: atom_id res chain seq x y z
N MET A 1 36.11 41.14 32.11
CA MET A 1 36.07 41.23 30.64
C MET A 1 36.85 40.14 29.88
N ARG A 2 37.78 39.36 30.48
CA ARG A 2 38.39 38.19 29.79
C ARG A 2 37.67 36.84 30.02
N ASN A 3 36.80 36.75 31.03
CA ASN A 3 36.06 35.51 31.32
C ASN A 3 34.76 35.34 30.52
N GLU A 4 34.11 36.42 30.08
CA GLU A 4 32.85 36.32 29.30
C GLU A 4 33.10 35.89 27.84
N VAL A 5 34.29 36.16 27.31
CA VAL A 5 34.66 35.77 25.94
C VAL A 5 34.95 34.26 25.85
N ILE A 6 35.38 33.63 26.94
CA ILE A 6 35.67 32.19 26.97
C ILE A 6 34.37 31.37 27.06
N GLU A 7 33.33 31.85 27.74
CA GLU A 7 32.03 31.18 27.78
C GLU A 7 31.27 31.25 26.44
N LEU A 8 31.51 32.29 25.62
CA LEU A 8 30.87 32.41 24.31
C LEU A 8 31.46 31.45 23.27
N VAL A 9 32.73 31.06 23.40
CA VAL A 9 33.41 30.17 22.43
C VAL A 9 33.11 28.70 22.66
N ILE A 10 32.59 28.31 23.84
CA ILE A 10 32.21 26.92 24.15
C ILE A 10 30.76 26.59 23.69
N ARG A 11 30.02 27.58 23.17
CA ARG A 11 28.65 27.40 22.62
C ARG A 11 28.60 27.17 21.11
N MET A 12 29.72 26.84 20.47
CA MET A 12 29.74 26.51 19.04
C MET A 12 30.06 25.03 18.87
N ASP A 13 29.09 24.32 18.27
CA ASP A 13 29.18 22.99 17.68
C ASP A 13 29.24 21.80 18.64
N LYS A 14 28.21 21.65 19.49
CA LYS A 14 27.64 20.30 19.58
C LYS A 14 26.95 20.06 18.24
N GLU A 15 27.63 19.34 17.34
CA GLU A 15 26.94 18.69 16.23
C GLU A 15 25.69 18.03 16.83
N PRO A 16 24.48 18.25 16.25
CA PRO A 16 23.30 17.58 16.75
C PRO A 16 23.61 16.08 16.76
N GLU A 17 23.47 15.44 17.92
CA GLU A 17 23.60 13.98 18.01
C GLU A 17 22.66 13.41 16.96
N LEU A 18 23.26 12.85 15.90
CA LEU A 18 22.48 12.24 14.84
C LEU A 18 21.64 11.16 15.48
N ALA A 19 20.33 11.17 15.19
CA ALA A 19 19.43 10.15 15.67
C ALA A 19 19.98 8.76 15.36
N SER A 20 19.80 7.83 16.28
CA SER A 20 20.23 6.45 16.09
C SER A 20 19.56 5.83 14.87
N GLU A 21 20.21 4.84 14.25
CA GLU A 21 19.63 4.13 13.10
C GLU A 21 18.28 3.47 13.46
N GLU A 22 18.13 3.04 14.71
CA GLU A 22 16.89 2.48 15.23
C GLU A 22 15.77 3.52 15.31
N GLU A 23 16.04 4.72 15.84
CA GLU A 23 15.04 5.81 15.89
C GLU A 23 14.60 6.22 14.48
N VAL A 24 15.55 6.34 13.54
CA VAL A 24 15.25 6.65 12.14
C VAL A 24 14.40 5.54 11.51
N ARG A 25 14.73 4.27 11.75
CA ARG A 25 13.98 3.12 11.23
C ARG A 25 12.54 3.11 11.77
N ASP A 26 12.37 3.34 13.06
CA ASP A 26 11.06 3.34 13.72
C ASP A 26 10.21 4.52 13.26
N ALA A 27 10.80 5.72 13.13
CA ALA A 27 10.13 6.89 12.57
C ALA A 27 9.73 6.68 11.11
N ARG A 28 10.59 6.05 10.29
CA ARG A 28 10.27 5.66 8.91
C ARG A 28 9.09 4.70 8.87
N SER A 29 9.12 3.65 9.69
CA SER A 29 8.03 2.68 9.77
C SER A 29 6.69 3.32 10.14
N LYS A 30 6.70 4.25 11.11
CA LYS A 30 5.51 5.03 11.49
C LYS A 30 4.99 5.89 10.33
N ALA A 31 5.87 6.59 9.63
CA ALA A 31 5.48 7.41 8.47
C ALA A 31 4.89 6.54 7.34
N THR A 32 5.52 5.41 7.01
CA THR A 32 5.02 4.43 6.04
C THR A 32 3.63 3.93 6.44
N ALA A 33 3.44 3.52 7.70
CA ALA A 33 2.16 3.02 8.20
C ALA A 33 1.05 4.09 8.15
N ALA A 34 1.36 5.33 8.53
CA ALA A 34 0.40 6.44 8.49
C ALA A 34 -0.03 6.78 7.06
N LEU A 35 0.91 6.74 6.09
CA LEU A 35 0.59 6.94 4.67
C LEU A 35 -0.32 5.82 4.11
N VAL A 36 -0.06 4.57 4.50
CA VAL A 36 -0.94 3.44 4.14
C VAL A 36 -2.33 3.62 4.75
N HIS A 37 -2.41 3.99 6.03
CA HIS A 37 -3.66 4.23 6.74
C HIS A 37 -4.47 5.37 6.11
N TYR A 38 -3.82 6.46 5.69
CA TYR A 38 -4.46 7.53 4.92
C TYR A 38 -5.05 7.00 3.61
N LEU A 39 -4.33 6.14 2.88
CA LEU A 39 -4.78 5.61 1.60
C LEU A 39 -5.98 4.66 1.69
N GLU A 40 -6.32 4.13 2.87
CA GLU A 40 -7.57 3.39 3.07
C GLU A 40 -8.82 4.26 2.85
N THR A 41 -8.69 5.58 3.03
CA THR A 41 -9.77 6.54 2.76
C THR A 41 -9.93 6.85 1.27
N TYR A 42 -8.95 6.43 0.45
CA TYR A 42 -8.92 6.62 -0.99
C TYR A 42 -9.32 5.32 -1.70
N LYS A 43 -10.21 5.44 -2.69
CA LYS A 43 -10.66 4.29 -3.50
C LYS A 43 -10.24 4.46 -4.95
N SER A 44 -9.22 3.74 -5.41
CA SER A 44 -8.85 3.77 -6.83
C SER A 44 -10.05 3.36 -7.70
N ASP A 45 -10.50 4.26 -8.57
CA ASP A 45 -11.53 3.97 -9.58
C ASP A 45 -11.03 3.07 -10.71
N LYS A 46 -9.70 2.99 -10.85
CA LYS A 46 -9.08 2.21 -11.90
C LYS A 46 -8.76 0.83 -11.35
N THR A 47 -9.20 -0.21 -12.05
CA THR A 47 -8.72 -1.60 -11.92
C THR A 47 -7.26 -1.73 -12.40
N SER A 48 -6.45 -0.70 -12.19
CA SER A 48 -5.08 -0.60 -12.66
C SER A 48 -4.16 -0.98 -11.52
N ASP A 49 -3.30 -1.95 -11.79
CA ASP A 49 -2.27 -2.40 -10.86
C ASP A 49 -1.03 -1.48 -10.88
N SER A 50 -1.14 -0.29 -11.51
CA SER A 50 -0.02 0.64 -11.58
C SER A 50 0.24 1.30 -10.23
N LYS A 51 1.52 1.55 -9.93
CA LYS A 51 1.97 2.27 -8.72
C LYS A 51 1.19 3.57 -8.50
N HIS A 52 1.01 4.37 -9.54
CA HIS A 52 0.25 5.62 -9.46
C HIS A 52 -1.25 5.43 -9.15
N ALA A 53 -1.88 4.36 -9.63
CA ALA A 53 -3.28 4.09 -9.32
C ALA A 53 -3.45 3.65 -7.85
N LEU A 54 -2.55 2.80 -7.37
CA LEU A 54 -2.58 2.27 -5.99
C LEU A 54 -2.19 3.33 -4.96
N MET A 55 -1.13 4.11 -5.22
CA MET A 55 -0.64 5.12 -4.29
C MET A 55 -1.43 6.44 -4.32
N GLY A 56 -2.34 6.61 -5.29
CA GLY A 56 -3.27 7.74 -5.35
C GLY A 56 -2.62 9.10 -5.04
N PRO A 57 -3.14 9.87 -4.08
CA PRO A 57 -2.55 11.16 -3.67
C PRO A 57 -1.14 11.05 -3.07
N VAL A 58 -0.79 9.95 -2.39
CA VAL A 58 0.54 9.77 -1.78
C VAL A 58 1.64 9.69 -2.85
N GLY A 59 1.36 9.07 -4.00
CA GLY A 59 2.30 9.03 -5.13
C GLY A 59 2.60 10.41 -5.75
N LYS A 60 1.90 11.46 -5.33
CA LYS A 60 2.20 12.87 -5.65
C LYS A 60 2.75 13.66 -4.47
N LEU A 61 2.46 13.22 -3.24
CA LEU A 61 3.01 13.77 -2.01
C LEU A 61 4.52 13.55 -1.94
N LEU A 62 4.96 12.30 -2.05
CA LEU A 62 6.36 11.91 -1.80
C LEU A 62 7.35 12.63 -2.73
N PRO A 63 7.12 12.73 -4.06
CA PRO A 63 8.01 13.50 -4.93
C PRO A 63 8.07 15.00 -4.62
N ARG A 64 7.09 15.55 -3.89
CA ARG A 64 7.03 16.98 -3.57
C ARG A 64 7.80 17.35 -2.31
N ILE A 65 8.10 16.37 -1.47
CA ILE A 65 8.85 16.57 -0.23
C ILE A 65 10.32 16.22 -0.38
N THR A 66 10.79 15.73 -1.53
CA THR A 66 12.20 15.36 -1.77
C THR A 66 13.18 16.53 -1.83
N THR A 67 12.71 17.78 -1.68
CA THR A 67 13.56 18.97 -1.68
C THR A 67 14.51 18.97 -0.49
N THR A 68 15.74 19.45 -0.69
CA THR A 68 16.77 19.53 0.35
C THR A 68 16.58 20.68 1.33
N GLY A 69 15.79 21.70 0.98
CA GLY A 69 15.46 22.86 1.81
C GLY A 69 14.25 22.66 2.73
N ASP A 70 13.80 23.76 3.33
CA ASP A 70 12.63 23.76 4.22
C ASP A 70 11.36 23.39 3.47
N ILE A 71 10.59 22.49 4.08
CA ILE A 71 9.34 21.98 3.53
C ILE A 71 8.19 22.72 4.20
N ASN A 72 7.34 23.36 3.41
CA ASN A 72 6.08 23.91 3.92
C ASN A 72 5.02 22.80 3.99
N TRP A 73 4.95 22.13 5.14
CA TRP A 73 4.06 20.97 5.37
C TRP A 73 2.58 21.30 5.22
N GLU A 74 2.13 22.49 5.60
CA GLU A 74 0.74 22.95 5.40
C GLU A 74 0.39 23.04 3.91
N SER A 75 1.30 23.57 3.10
CA SER A 75 1.14 23.62 1.64
C SER A 75 1.10 22.22 1.01
N VAL A 76 1.93 21.29 1.52
CA VAL A 76 1.92 19.89 1.09
C VAL A 76 0.56 19.24 1.39
N LYS A 77 0.02 19.42 2.60
CA LYS A 77 -1.31 18.91 2.97
C LYS A 77 -2.41 19.42 2.05
N GLY A 78 -2.48 20.75 1.86
CA GLY A 78 -3.48 21.37 0.99
C GLY A 78 -3.42 20.85 -0.44
N TYR A 79 -2.21 20.66 -0.98
CA TYR A 79 -2.00 20.08 -2.30
C TYR A 79 -2.51 18.63 -2.39
N VAL A 80 -2.19 17.80 -1.40
CA VAL A 80 -2.55 16.38 -1.38
C VAL A 80 -4.06 16.19 -1.25
N LEU A 81 -4.74 16.98 -0.40
CA LEU A 81 -6.21 16.96 -0.30
C LEU A 81 -6.89 17.41 -1.59
N SER A 82 -6.31 18.39 -2.29
CA SER A 82 -6.79 18.82 -3.61
C SER A 82 -6.71 17.69 -4.63
N ILE A 83 -5.58 16.97 -4.69
CA ILE A 83 -5.44 15.78 -5.54
C ILE A 83 -6.45 14.70 -5.15
N HIS A 84 -6.58 14.39 -3.86
CA HIS A 84 -7.56 13.42 -3.36
C HIS A 84 -8.96 13.77 -3.86
N LYS A 85 -9.40 15.01 -3.64
CA LYS A 85 -10.70 15.50 -4.08
C LYS A 85 -10.91 15.32 -5.58
N ASN A 86 -9.91 15.67 -6.39
CA ASN A 86 -9.98 15.57 -7.84
C ASN A 86 -10.04 14.11 -8.32
N LEU A 87 -9.28 13.21 -7.68
CA LEU A 87 -9.26 11.78 -8.02
C LEU A 87 -10.52 11.05 -7.54
N GLN A 88 -11.20 11.54 -6.50
CA GLN A 88 -12.41 10.93 -5.95
C GLN A 88 -13.70 11.58 -6.43
N ALA A 89 -13.68 12.59 -7.30
CA ALA A 89 -14.89 13.27 -7.75
C ALA A 89 -15.88 12.26 -8.40
N PRO A 90 -17.16 12.20 -7.96
CA PRO A 90 -17.88 13.15 -7.08
C PRO A 90 -17.90 12.80 -5.58
N ARG A 91 -17.30 11.69 -5.14
CA ARG A 91 -17.31 11.21 -3.73
C ARG A 91 -16.70 12.20 -2.74
N GLY A 92 -15.77 13.05 -3.20
CA GLY A 92 -15.12 14.06 -2.36
C GLY A 92 -14.08 13.47 -1.41
N VAL A 93 -13.76 14.21 -0.34
CA VAL A 93 -12.77 13.83 0.69
C VAL A 93 -13.50 13.72 2.02
N SER A 94 -13.35 12.59 2.72
CA SER A 94 -13.96 12.43 4.04
C SER A 94 -13.21 13.25 5.11
N PRO A 95 -13.86 13.64 6.22
CA PRO A 95 -13.15 14.26 7.35
C PRO A 95 -12.02 13.37 7.90
N ASP A 96 -12.24 12.05 7.92
CA ASP A 96 -11.26 11.05 8.33
C ASP A 96 -9.99 11.08 7.45
N ALA A 97 -10.13 11.32 6.14
CA ALA A 97 -8.99 11.46 5.25
C ALA A 97 -8.09 12.67 5.62
N ALA A 98 -8.68 13.78 6.08
CA ALA A 98 -7.90 14.93 6.53
C ALA A 98 -7.12 14.62 7.81
N ILE A 99 -7.78 14.00 8.80
CA ILE A 99 -7.15 13.60 10.07
C ILE A 99 -5.97 12.65 9.83
N ARG A 100 -6.19 11.60 9.03
CA ARG A 100 -5.12 10.62 8.73
C ARG A 100 -3.98 11.24 7.91
N LEU A 101 -4.28 12.23 7.06
CA LEU A 101 -3.23 12.96 6.35
C LEU A 101 -2.41 13.84 7.31
N ASP A 102 -3.04 14.49 8.29
CA ASP A 102 -2.34 15.24 9.32
C ASP A 102 -1.38 14.33 10.11
N GLU A 103 -1.83 13.13 10.51
CA GLU A 103 -0.98 12.14 11.17
C GLU A 103 0.21 11.71 10.29
N ALA A 104 -0.04 11.42 9.01
CA ALA A 104 1.00 11.02 8.08
C ALA A 104 2.03 12.13 7.84
N VAL A 105 1.59 13.37 7.69
CA VAL A 105 2.48 14.52 7.51
C VAL A 105 3.27 14.82 8.77
N ALA A 106 2.67 14.75 9.96
CA ALA A 106 3.39 14.90 11.22
C ALA A 106 4.48 13.83 11.40
N ALA A 107 4.21 12.59 10.99
CA ALA A 107 5.22 11.52 11.02
C ALA A 107 6.39 11.77 10.05
N LEU A 108 6.11 12.28 8.85
CA LEU A 108 7.14 12.66 7.87
C LEU A 108 7.96 13.87 8.32
N GLU A 109 7.30 14.87 8.92
CA GLU A 109 7.96 16.03 9.51
C GLU A 109 8.90 15.61 10.63
N HIS A 110 8.43 14.76 11.55
CA HIS A 110 9.29 14.22 12.60
C HIS A 110 10.49 13.48 12.01
N LEU A 111 10.28 12.56 11.07
CA LEU A 111 11.37 11.84 10.41
C LEU A 111 12.38 12.77 9.73
N ARG A 112 11.91 13.87 9.11
CA ARG A 112 12.77 14.87 8.47
C ARG A 112 13.72 15.54 9.47
N THR A 113 13.30 15.72 10.73
CA THR A 113 14.15 16.30 11.79
C THR A 113 15.26 15.37 12.25
N LEU A 114 15.09 14.05 12.09
CA LEU A 114 16.06 13.03 12.51
C LEU A 114 17.16 12.79 11.46
N LEU A 115 16.98 13.31 10.24
CA LEU A 115 17.82 13.00 9.10
C LEU A 115 18.59 14.22 8.58
N PRO A 116 19.89 14.05 8.22
CA PRO A 116 20.58 15.07 7.47
C PRO A 116 19.97 15.21 6.06
N PRO A 117 20.03 16.40 5.43
CA PRO A 117 19.47 16.63 4.09
C PRO A 117 19.97 15.64 3.03
N THR A 118 21.19 15.11 3.20
CA THR A 118 21.81 14.14 2.28
C THR A 118 21.15 12.75 2.31
N LYS A 119 20.54 12.35 3.43
CA LYS A 119 19.84 11.06 3.56
C LYS A 119 18.35 11.16 3.23
N TRP A 120 17.78 12.36 3.32
CA TRP A 120 16.34 12.57 3.16
C TRP A 120 15.77 12.06 1.85
N LEU A 121 16.40 12.39 0.71
CA LEU A 121 15.95 11.94 -0.62
C LEU A 121 15.82 10.42 -0.67
N LYS A 122 16.89 9.70 -0.26
CA LYS A 122 16.91 8.25 -0.29
C LYS A 122 15.87 7.63 0.66
N THR A 123 15.69 8.22 1.84
CA THR A 123 14.64 7.78 2.77
C THR A 123 13.24 7.94 2.19
N VAL A 124 12.95 9.05 1.50
CA VAL A 124 11.64 9.25 0.84
C VAL A 124 11.41 8.23 -0.28
N GLU A 125 12.44 7.88 -1.06
CA GLU A 125 12.36 6.80 -2.06
C GLU A 125 12.06 5.44 -1.42
N ASP A 126 12.72 5.11 -0.30
CA ASP A 126 12.48 3.86 0.41
C ASP A 126 11.03 3.80 0.95
N ILE A 127 10.50 4.91 1.48
CA ILE A 127 9.09 5.02 1.89
C ILE A 127 8.15 4.82 0.70
N ASP A 128 8.44 5.44 -0.45
CA ASP A 128 7.62 5.33 -1.67
C ASP A 128 7.48 3.87 -2.14
N ASP A 129 8.58 3.11 -2.08
CA ASP A 129 8.58 1.69 -2.38
C ASP A 129 7.87 0.86 -1.30
N GLU A 130 8.16 1.10 -0.01
CA GLU A 130 7.51 0.39 1.10
C GLU A 130 5.99 0.56 1.09
N VAL A 131 5.50 1.78 0.87
CA VAL A 131 4.05 2.07 0.75
C VAL A 131 3.47 1.34 -0.46
N PHE A 132 4.12 1.41 -1.63
CA PHE A 132 3.65 0.71 -2.82
C PHE A 132 3.55 -0.80 -2.61
N PHE A 133 4.60 -1.43 -2.10
CA PHE A 133 4.62 -2.87 -1.89
C PHE A 133 3.58 -3.32 -0.84
N GLY A 134 3.39 -2.52 0.22
CA GLY A 134 2.32 -2.75 1.20
C GLY A 134 0.94 -2.79 0.55
N LEU A 135 0.63 -1.79 -0.27
CA LEU A 135 -0.65 -1.70 -0.99
C LEU A 135 -0.81 -2.79 -2.05
N TYR A 136 0.23 -3.04 -2.84
CA TYR A 136 0.21 -4.03 -3.92
C TYR A 136 -0.02 -5.44 -3.37
N LYS A 137 0.64 -5.79 -2.27
CA LYS A 137 0.40 -7.08 -1.58
C LYS A 137 -1.05 -7.21 -1.12
N GLY A 138 -1.61 -6.18 -0.49
CA GLY A 138 -3.02 -6.14 -0.09
C GLY A 138 -3.97 -6.28 -1.30
N HIS A 139 -3.65 -5.60 -2.40
CA HIS A 139 -4.40 -5.67 -3.64
C HIS A 139 -4.42 -7.08 -4.23
N LEU A 140 -3.27 -7.73 -4.33
CA LEU A 140 -3.16 -9.12 -4.83
C LEU A 140 -3.94 -10.10 -3.96
N ILE A 141 -3.88 -9.97 -2.63
CA ILE A 141 -4.68 -10.79 -1.71
C ILE A 141 -6.18 -10.59 -1.98
N GLY A 142 -6.61 -9.34 -2.17
CA GLY A 142 -8.00 -9.02 -2.52
C GLY A 142 -8.43 -9.62 -3.86
N GLN A 143 -7.60 -9.49 -4.90
CA GLN A 143 -7.86 -10.10 -6.21
C GLN A 143 -7.97 -11.62 -6.10
N ARG A 144 -7.06 -12.26 -5.36
CA ARG A 144 -7.04 -13.72 -5.16
C ARG A 144 -8.31 -14.20 -4.45
N LYS A 145 -8.74 -13.54 -3.37
CA LYS A 145 -10.02 -13.82 -2.70
C LYS A 145 -11.22 -13.66 -3.63
N GLY A 146 -11.23 -12.62 -4.46
CA GLY A 146 -12.29 -12.40 -5.46
C GLY A 146 -12.33 -13.49 -6.54
N ILE A 147 -11.18 -13.97 -6.98
CA ILE A 147 -11.06 -15.09 -7.92
C ILE A 147 -11.48 -16.40 -7.26
N GLN A 148 -11.09 -16.66 -6.01
CA GLN A 148 -11.49 -17.84 -5.25
C GLN A 148 -13.01 -17.91 -5.10
N LYS A 149 -13.65 -16.81 -4.70
CA LYS A 149 -15.12 -16.75 -4.61
C LYS A 149 -15.79 -17.09 -5.93
N LYS A 150 -15.31 -16.52 -7.04
CA LYS A 150 -15.85 -16.80 -8.39
C LYS A 150 -15.59 -18.24 -8.84
N PHE A 151 -14.49 -18.83 -8.40
CA PHE A 151 -14.19 -20.22 -8.65
C PHE A 151 -15.16 -21.14 -7.91
N HIS A 152 -15.39 -20.91 -6.62
CA HIS A 152 -16.39 -21.65 -5.84
C HIS A 152 -17.80 -21.51 -6.43
N GLU A 153 -18.21 -20.30 -6.83
CA GLU A 153 -19.48 -20.06 -7.52
C GLU A 153 -19.56 -20.82 -8.85
N TRP A 154 -18.47 -20.83 -9.62
CA TRP A 154 -18.41 -21.56 -10.88
C TRP A 154 -18.49 -23.07 -10.67
N LEU A 155 -17.75 -23.62 -9.68
CA LEU A 155 -17.79 -25.04 -9.33
C LEU A 155 -19.19 -25.47 -8.96
N LYS A 156 -19.88 -24.72 -8.08
CA LYS A 156 -21.28 -25.01 -7.70
C LYS A 156 -22.25 -25.06 -8.89
N ALA A 157 -21.96 -24.32 -9.96
CA ALA A 157 -22.83 -24.21 -11.12
C ALA A 157 -22.45 -25.14 -12.28
N ASN A 158 -21.20 -25.60 -12.35
CA ASN A 158 -20.66 -26.29 -13.53
C ASN A 158 -19.92 -27.60 -13.21
N SER A 159 -19.86 -27.98 -11.93
CA SER A 159 -19.21 -29.19 -11.44
C SER A 159 -19.90 -29.67 -10.15
N SER A 160 -19.34 -30.69 -9.49
CA SER A 160 -19.76 -31.16 -8.17
C SER A 160 -18.54 -31.50 -7.31
N LEU A 161 -18.74 -31.55 -6.00
CA LEU A 161 -17.69 -32.01 -5.08
C LEU A 161 -17.23 -33.43 -5.43
N ASP A 162 -18.16 -34.31 -5.80
CA ASP A 162 -17.85 -35.68 -6.22
C ASP A 162 -16.96 -35.73 -7.48
N GLU A 163 -17.24 -34.87 -8.47
CA GLU A 163 -16.41 -34.78 -9.69
C GLU A 163 -14.98 -34.30 -9.36
N VAL A 164 -14.85 -33.37 -8.42
CA VAL A 164 -13.55 -32.87 -7.94
C VAL A 164 -12.80 -33.97 -7.19
N ASN A 165 -13.44 -34.58 -6.18
CA ASN A 165 -12.83 -35.59 -5.32
C ASN A 165 -12.49 -36.89 -6.06
N ALA A 166 -13.20 -37.22 -7.13
CA ALA A 166 -12.88 -38.37 -7.98
C ALA A 166 -11.53 -38.25 -8.71
N LEU A 167 -10.96 -37.04 -8.79
CA LEU A 167 -9.64 -36.78 -9.37
C LEU A 167 -8.51 -36.79 -8.34
N LEU A 168 -8.84 -36.87 -7.04
CA LEU A 168 -7.88 -36.74 -5.95
C LEU A 168 -7.69 -38.07 -5.21
N PRO A 169 -6.50 -38.30 -4.61
CA PRO A 169 -6.32 -39.34 -3.59
C PRO A 169 -7.33 -39.21 -2.45
N GLU A 170 -7.76 -40.32 -1.85
CA GLU A 170 -8.79 -40.32 -0.78
C GLU A 170 -8.42 -39.43 0.42
N ASP A 171 -7.13 -39.36 0.77
CA ASP A 171 -6.60 -38.56 1.87
C ASP A 171 -6.46 -37.06 1.56
N GLU A 172 -6.67 -36.66 0.30
CA GLU A 172 -6.61 -35.27 -0.17
C GLU A 172 -7.99 -34.74 -0.59
N GLN A 173 -9.07 -35.51 -0.38
CA GLN A 173 -10.42 -35.10 -0.75
C GLN A 173 -10.94 -33.96 0.13
N TYR A 174 -11.67 -33.05 -0.52
CA TYR A 174 -12.29 -31.91 0.16
C TYR A 174 -13.63 -32.30 0.78
N ALA A 175 -13.93 -31.75 1.96
CA ALA A 175 -15.21 -31.97 2.65
C ALA A 175 -16.35 -31.13 2.06
N SER A 176 -16.02 -29.98 1.44
CA SER A 176 -16.97 -29.09 0.77
C SER A 176 -16.31 -28.32 -0.37
N ILE A 177 -17.11 -27.67 -1.23
CA ILE A 177 -16.57 -26.82 -2.30
C ILE A 177 -15.84 -25.60 -1.72
N GLU A 178 -16.32 -25.10 -0.58
CA GLU A 178 -15.73 -23.97 0.14
C GLU A 178 -14.32 -24.28 0.68
N ASP A 179 -14.03 -25.55 0.96
CA ASP A 179 -12.71 -25.99 1.43
C ASP A 179 -11.68 -26.11 0.29
N ILE A 180 -12.13 -26.08 -0.97
CA ILE A 180 -11.24 -26.13 -2.12
C ILE A 180 -10.39 -24.86 -2.13
N GLU A 181 -9.07 -25.06 -2.24
CA GLU A 181 -8.12 -23.96 -2.34
C GLU A 181 -8.39 -23.07 -3.54
N ASP A 182 -7.78 -21.88 -3.56
CA ASP A 182 -7.96 -20.98 -4.69
C ASP A 182 -7.30 -21.54 -5.97
N PRO A 183 -7.74 -21.10 -7.16
CA PRO A 183 -7.29 -21.62 -8.45
C PRO A 183 -5.79 -21.57 -8.75
N PHE A 184 -5.00 -20.89 -7.92
CA PHE A 184 -3.55 -20.80 -8.06
C PHE A 184 -2.80 -21.81 -7.19
N SER A 185 -3.49 -22.51 -6.28
CA SER A 185 -2.88 -23.44 -5.32
C SER A 185 -3.53 -24.82 -5.27
N VAL A 186 -4.64 -25.05 -5.96
CA VAL A 186 -5.18 -26.42 -6.06
C VAL A 186 -4.18 -27.40 -6.71
N PRO A 187 -4.25 -28.70 -6.36
CA PRO A 187 -3.38 -29.73 -6.93
C PRO A 187 -3.44 -29.83 -8.45
N ASP A 188 -2.36 -30.33 -9.07
CA ASP A 188 -2.19 -30.46 -10.52
C ASP A 188 -3.23 -31.41 -11.16
N GLU A 189 -3.71 -32.38 -10.38
CA GLU A 189 -4.78 -33.32 -10.70
C GLU A 189 -6.07 -32.60 -11.12
N LEU A 190 -6.33 -31.43 -10.54
CA LEU A 190 -7.47 -30.58 -10.89
C LEU A 190 -7.22 -29.69 -12.11
N GLY A 191 -6.10 -29.86 -12.81
CA GLY A 191 -5.70 -29.05 -13.96
C GLY A 191 -6.76 -28.99 -15.08
N GLY A 192 -7.50 -30.07 -15.30
CA GLY A 192 -8.64 -30.11 -16.24
C GLY A 192 -9.80 -29.19 -15.82
N ILE A 193 -10.16 -29.22 -14.53
CA ILE A 193 -11.19 -28.37 -13.94
C ILE A 193 -10.74 -26.90 -13.99
N LEU A 194 -9.48 -26.64 -13.59
CA LEU A 194 -8.88 -25.30 -13.66
C LEU A 194 -8.91 -24.71 -15.06
N LYS A 195 -8.57 -25.50 -16.09
CA LYS A 195 -8.59 -25.04 -17.47
C LYS A 195 -10.00 -24.57 -17.88
N ARG A 196 -11.04 -25.36 -17.57
CA ARG A 196 -12.44 -24.99 -17.85
C ARG A 196 -12.84 -23.70 -17.12
N TYR A 197 -12.46 -23.57 -15.84
CA TYR A 197 -12.72 -22.34 -15.09
C TYR A 197 -12.04 -21.12 -15.72
N TRP A 198 -10.76 -21.22 -16.08
CA TRP A 198 -10.03 -20.09 -16.66
C TRP A 198 -10.55 -19.68 -18.03
N ASP A 199 -11.00 -20.63 -18.85
CA ASP A 199 -11.64 -20.35 -20.13
C ASP A 199 -12.99 -19.63 -19.93
N TYR A 200 -13.80 -20.08 -18.97
CA TYR A 200 -15.02 -19.39 -18.54
C TYR A 200 -14.73 -17.96 -18.04
N TYR A 201 -13.75 -17.82 -17.14
CA TYR A 201 -13.38 -16.55 -16.52
C TYR A 201 -12.91 -15.53 -17.55
N LYS A 202 -12.07 -15.95 -18.51
CA LYS A 202 -11.59 -15.12 -19.63
C LYS A 202 -12.75 -14.68 -20.53
N LYS A 203 -13.70 -15.58 -20.84
CA LYS A 203 -14.87 -15.26 -21.65
C LYS A 203 -15.76 -14.21 -20.97
N LYS A 204 -16.11 -14.41 -19.70
CA LYS A 204 -16.90 -13.44 -18.91
C LYS A 204 -16.23 -12.08 -18.78
N LYS A 205 -14.91 -12.03 -18.59
CA LYS A 205 -14.15 -10.77 -18.51
C LYS A 205 -14.17 -9.98 -19.82
N LYS A 206 -14.30 -10.64 -20.98
CA LYS A 206 -14.45 -9.98 -22.29
C LYS A 206 -15.88 -9.46 -22.52
N GLU A 207 -16.89 -10.18 -22.05
CA GLU A 207 -18.30 -9.80 -22.18
C GLU A 207 -18.67 -8.56 -21.34
N GLY A 208 -18.12 -8.44 -20.12
CA GLY A 208 -18.37 -7.29 -19.24
C GLY A 208 -17.60 -5.99 -19.57
N LYS A 209 -16.92 -5.92 -20.72
CA LYS A 209 -16.18 -4.74 -21.20
C LYS A 209 -16.84 -4.04 -22.40
N LYS A 210 -18.04 -4.49 -22.81
CA LYS A 210 -18.90 -3.82 -23.80
C LYS A 210 -19.94 -2.96 -23.09
#